data_AF-A0A370H0N5-F1
#
_entry.id   AF-A0A370H0N5-F1
#
_cell.length_a   1.000
_cell.length_b   1.000
_cell.length_c   1.000
_cell.angle_alpha   90.00
_cell.angle_beta   90.00
_cell.angle_gamma   90.00
#
_symmetry.space_group_name_H-M   'P 1'
#
loop_
_entity.id
_entity.type
_entity.pdbx_description
1 polymer ?
#
loop_
_entity_poly.entity_id
_entity_poly.type
_entity_poly.pdbx_seq_one_letter_code
_entity_poly.pdbx_strand_id
1 'polypeptide(L)' 'MTESDAARIAGLPATSWRKSSFSGPDGNCVECAPLPDTTVAVRNSNRPEAGTLVFTRAELAAWIQGCRAGEFDDLM' A
#
# COMPACT_ATOMS: atom_id res chain seq x y z
N MET A 1 -17.23 6.28 -2.55
CA MET A 1 -16.67 5.15 -1.78
C MET A 1 -17.84 4.32 -1.28
N THR A 2 -18.27 3.34 -2.06
CA THR A 2 -19.33 2.40 -1.66
C THR A 2 -18.70 1.18 -1.02
N GLU A 3 -19.39 0.55 -0.07
CA GLU A 3 -18.93 -0.67 0.65
C GLU A 3 -18.42 -1.80 -0.25
N SER A 4 -18.82 -1.81 -1.53
CA SER A 4 -18.42 -2.82 -2.51
C SER A 4 -16.92 -2.84 -2.83
N ASP A 5 -16.21 -1.70 -2.70
CA ASP A 5 -14.77 -1.64 -3.00
C ASP A 5 -13.95 -2.15 -1.81
N ALA A 6 -14.36 -1.82 -0.58
CA ALA A 6 -13.73 -2.32 0.64
C ALA A 6 -13.79 -3.86 0.71
N ALA A 7 -14.91 -4.46 0.31
CA ALA A 7 -15.07 -5.91 0.25
C ALA A 7 -14.20 -6.58 -0.84
N ARG A 8 -13.96 -5.92 -1.98
CA ARG A 8 -13.04 -6.43 -3.01
C ARG A 8 -11.60 -6.49 -2.53
N ILE A 9 -11.19 -5.53 -1.70
CA ILE A 9 -9.81 -5.37 -1.25
C ILE A 9 -9.45 -6.39 -0.15
N ALA A 10 -10.41 -6.77 0.69
CA ALA A 10 -10.20 -7.63 1.86
C ALA A 10 -9.87 -9.11 1.56
N GLY A 11 -9.81 -9.53 0.29
CA GLY A 11 -9.71 -10.95 -0.08
C GLY A 11 -8.87 -11.30 -1.30
N LEU A 12 -8.13 -10.35 -1.90
CA LEU A 12 -7.30 -10.67 -3.06
C LEU A 12 -6.04 -11.45 -2.61
N PRO A 13 -5.78 -12.65 -3.15
CA PRO A 13 -4.54 -13.36 -2.89
C PRO A 13 -3.38 -12.63 -3.57
N ALA A 14 -2.84 -11.62 -2.89
CA ALA A 14 -1.57 -11.00 -3.22
C ALA A 14 -0.45 -11.99 -2.87
N THR A 15 -0.09 -12.86 -3.81
CA THR A 15 0.92 -13.90 -3.63
C THR A 15 2.36 -13.36 -3.60
N SER A 16 2.55 -12.04 -3.72
CA SER A 16 3.87 -11.40 -3.85
C SER A 16 4.01 -10.13 -3.00
N TRP A 17 3.53 -10.16 -1.75
CA TRP A 17 3.82 -9.09 -0.78
C TRP A 17 5.32 -8.85 -0.65
N ARG A 18 5.72 -7.60 -0.82
CA ARG A 18 7.07 -7.10 -0.60
C ARG A 18 7.03 -6.15 0.58
N LYS A 19 7.63 -6.58 1.70
CA LYS A 19 7.84 -5.73 2.87
C LYS A 19 8.92 -4.68 2.57
N SER A 20 8.73 -3.47 3.07
CA SER A 20 9.75 -2.41 3.00
C SER A 20 11.00 -2.84 3.75
N SER A 21 12.18 -2.55 3.18
CA SER A 21 13.47 -2.77 3.86
C SER A 21 13.67 -1.89 5.08
N PHE A 22 12.88 -0.82 5.22
CA PHE A 22 12.89 0.07 6.39
C PHE A 22 11.97 -0.43 7.52
N SER A 23 11.21 -1.49 7.28
CA SER A 23 10.42 -2.15 8.32
C SER A 23 11.31 -3.06 9.15
N GLY A 24 11.25 -2.92 10.48
CA GLY A 24 12.02 -3.72 11.43
C GLY A 24 11.18 -4.22 12.60
N PRO A 25 11.81 -4.91 13.58
CA PRO A 25 11.16 -5.27 14.84
C PRO A 25 10.57 -4.06 15.57
N ASP A 26 11.22 -2.90 15.41
CA ASP A 26 10.89 -1.67 16.13
C ASP A 26 9.87 -0.77 15.40
N GLY A 27 9.36 -1.14 14.21
CA GLY A 27 8.27 -0.39 13.56
C GLY A 27 8.32 -0.30 12.03
N ASN A 28 7.66 0.75 11.51
CA ASN A 28 7.54 1.08 10.07
C ASN A 28 6.95 -0.02 9.19
N CYS A 29 6.14 -0.91 9.76
CA CYS A 29 5.68 -2.17 9.19
C CYS A 29 4.80 -2.01 7.94
N VAL A 30 5.38 -1.72 6.77
CA VAL A 30 4.64 -1.48 5.51
C VAL A 30 5.02 -2.54 4.49
N GLU A 31 4.02 -3.06 3.77
CA GLU A 31 4.23 -3.95 2.63
C GLU A 31 3.30 -3.59 1.47
N CYS A 32 3.74 -3.95 0.26
CA CYS A 32 2.97 -3.73 -0.97
C CYS A 32 2.97 -4.96 -1.88
N ALA A 33 1.92 -5.13 -2.69
CA ALA A 33 1.83 -6.22 -3.65
C ALA A 33 1.13 -5.76 -4.94
N PRO A 34 1.60 -6.18 -6.12
CA PRO A 34 0.82 -6.02 -7.35
C PRO A 34 -0.41 -6.93 -7.31
N LEU A 35 -1.52 -6.44 -7.86
CA LEU A 35 -2.77 -7.20 -8.02
C LEU A 35 -3.01 -7.57 -9.50
N PRO A 36 -3.86 -8.58 -9.79
CA PRO A 36 -4.11 -9.05 -11.15
C PRO A 36 -4.73 -8.01 -12.09
N ASP A 37 -5.46 -7.04 -11.54
CA ASP A 37 -6.16 -5.97 -12.27
C ASP A 37 -5.29 -4.72 -12.49
N THR A 38 -3.97 -4.89 -12.49
CA THR A 38 -2.96 -3.82 -12.65
C THR A 38 -2.88 -2.81 -11.50
N THR A 39 -3.65 -2.98 -10.42
CA THR A 39 -3.54 -2.16 -9.22
C THR A 39 -2.42 -2.62 -8.29
N VAL A 40 -2.16 -1.85 -7.24
CA VAL A 40 -1.18 -2.15 -6.18
C VAL A 40 -1.85 -2.03 -4.83
N ALA A 41 -1.77 -3.10 -4.04
CA ALA A 41 -2.20 -3.13 -2.66
C ALA A 41 -1.07 -2.63 -1.74
N VAL A 42 -1.43 -1.86 -0.71
CA VAL A 42 -0.54 -1.38 0.36
C VAL A 42 -1.23 -1.59 1.70
N ARG A 43 -0.52 -2.13 2.69
CA ARG A 43 -1.06 -2.33 4.04
C ARG A 43 0.03 -2.36 5.11
N ASN A 44 -0.41 -2.44 6.36
CA ASN A 44 0.48 -2.72 7.47
C ASN A 44 0.83 -4.22 7.51
N SER A 45 2.13 -4.54 7.42
CA SER A 45 2.64 -5.92 7.43
C SER A 45 2.46 -6.64 8.77
N ASN A 46 2.41 -5.92 9.90
CA ASN A 46 2.22 -6.55 11.22
C ASN A 46 0.75 -6.58 11.67
N ARG A 47 -0.14 -5.92 10.91
CA ARG A 47 -1.58 -5.90 11.13
C ARG A 47 -2.35 -5.96 9.80
N PRO A 48 -2.16 -7.03 8.99
CA PRO A 48 -2.82 -7.14 7.69
C PRO A 48 -4.35 -7.16 7.78
N GLU A 49 -4.90 -7.56 8.92
CA GLU A 49 -6.34 -7.58 9.22
C GLU A 49 -6.93 -6.17 9.42
N ALA A 50 -6.10 -5.17 9.71
CA ALA A 50 -6.56 -3.79 9.94
C ALA A 50 -7.04 -3.10 8.65
N GLY A 51 -6.75 -3.68 7.48
CA GLY A 51 -7.20 -3.19 6.19
C GLY A 51 -6.10 -3.16 5.15
N THR A 52 -6.50 -2.99 3.89
CA THR A 52 -5.60 -2.83 2.75
C THR A 52 -6.11 -1.65 1.91
N LEU A 53 -5.18 -0.81 1.46
CA LEU A 53 -5.46 0.26 0.50
C LEU A 53 -5.06 -0.23 -0.88
N VAL A 54 -5.86 0.07 -1.90
CA VAL A 54 -5.55 -0.29 -3.29
C VAL A 54 -5.46 0.97 -4.13
N PHE A 55 -4.37 1.09 -4.86
CA PHE A 55 -4.07 2.21 -5.74
C PHE A 55 -3.94 1.71 -7.17
N THR A 56 -4.37 2.51 -8.14
CA THR A 56 -3.91 2.34 -9.51
C THR A 56 -2.40 2.57 -9.60
N ARG A 57 -1.75 2.03 -10.64
CA ARG A 57 -0.34 2.31 -10.90
C ARG A 57 -0.06 3.79 -11.12
N ALA A 58 -1.00 4.51 -11.73
CA ALA A 58 -0.86 5.95 -11.99
C ALA A 58 -0.86 6.75 -10.68
N GLU A 59 -1.80 6.47 -9.77
CA GLU A 59 -1.85 7.11 -8.44
C GLU A 59 -0.58 6.82 -7.64
N LEU A 60 -0.14 5.56 -7.59
CA LEU A 60 1.08 5.21 -6.84
C LEU A 60 2.33 5.85 -7.46
N ALA A 61 2.43 5.93 -8.78
CA ALA A 61 3.54 6.59 -9.47
C ALA A 61 3.57 8.09 -9.17
N ALA A 62 2.42 8.77 -9.21
CA ALA A 62 2.31 10.18 -8.85
C ALA A 62 2.69 10.42 -7.39
N TRP A 63 2.23 9.58 -6.46
CA TRP A 63 2.60 9.67 -5.05
C TRP A 63 4.11 9.51 -4.83
N ILE A 64 4.76 8.52 -5.46
CA ILE A 64 6.21 8.34 -5.37
C ILE A 64 6.97 9.54 -5.96
N GLN A 65 6.47 10.14 -7.04
CA GLN A 65 7.06 11.35 -7.61
C GLN A 65 6.98 12.52 -6.62
N GLY A 66 5.81 12.76 -6.01
CA GLY A 66 5.63 13.80 -4.99
C GLY A 66 6.54 13.60 -3.77
N CYS A 67 6.63 12.37 -3.24
CA CYS A 67 7.56 12.06 -2.14
C CYS A 67 9.03 12.35 -2.51
N ARG A 68 9.45 12.06 -3.75
CA ARG A 68 10.82 12.37 -4.20
C ARG A 68 11.07 13.85 -4.42
N ALA A 69 10.02 14.61 -4.72
CA ALA A 69 10.08 16.06 -4.89
C ALA A 69 10.00 16.81 -3.54
N GLY A 70 9.79 16.10 -2.43
CA GLY A 70 9.65 16.70 -1.10
C GLY A 70 8.28 17.35 -0.86
N GLU A 71 7.26 17.01 -1.65
CA GLU A 71 5.91 17.61 -1.54
C GLU A 71 5.22 17.33 -0.21
N PHE A 72 5.73 16.38 0.58
CA PHE A 72 5.14 15.93 1.85
C PHE A 72 6.12 15.99 3.02
N ASP A 73 7.26 16.68 2.87
CA ASP A 73 8.30 16.76 3.92
C ASP A 73 7.82 17.54 5.16
N ASP A 74 6.80 18.40 5.01
CA ASP A 74 6.16 19.12 6.12
C ASP A 74 5.36 18.20 7.07
N LEU A 75 5.12 16.96 6.67
CA LEU A 75 4.46 15.94 7.49
C LEU A 75 5.44 15.10 8.34
N MET A 76 6.75 15.32 8.22
CA MET A 76 7.81 14.49 8.83
C MET A 76 8.55 15.18 9.98
#